data_AF-A0A7S2MDL1-F1
#
_entry.id   AF-A0A7S2MDL1-F1
#
_cell.length_a   1.000
_cell.length_b   1.000
_cell.length_c   1.000
_cell.angle_alpha   90.00
_cell.angle_beta   90.00
_cell.angle_gamma   90.00
#
_symmetry.space_group_name_H-M   'P 1'
#
loop_
_entity.id
_entity.type
_entity.pdbx_description
1 polymer ?
#
loop_
_entity_poly.entity_id
_entity_poly.type
_entity_poly.pdbx_seq_one_letter_code
_entity_poly.pdbx_strand_id
1 'polypeptide(L)'
;PPLVLFPMGGIAGVAGRVSFIVWIISMLMGFSQSFTYAEMASMFGSKSGGASVYGAMAWLRYSKWIAPLSVWCNWFAWSPVLSLGCSISAGYILNLCFPVSSSMHAWKGLVVPIPALGNLTFNTTFLIGAILMVIMFTIQHHGVRSTARAQ
;
A
#
# COMPACT_ATOMS: atom_id res chain seq x y z
N PRO A 1 -1.78 -1.47 -8.78
CA PRO A 1 -0.54 -1.27 -9.58
C PRO A 1 0.80 -1.34 -8.82
N PRO A 2 0.91 -1.03 -7.51
CA PRO A 2 2.13 -1.34 -6.71
C PRO A 2 2.16 -2.79 -6.21
N LEU A 3 0.99 -3.32 -5.85
CA LEU A 3 0.80 -4.64 -5.24
C LEU A 3 1.21 -5.84 -6.12
N VAL A 4 1.34 -5.68 -7.44
CA VAL A 4 1.80 -6.77 -8.34
C VAL A 4 3.31 -6.73 -8.50
N LEU A 5 3.92 -5.54 -8.52
CA LEU A 5 5.36 -5.36 -8.72
C LEU A 5 6.17 -5.89 -7.53
N PHE A 6 5.72 -5.64 -6.30
CA PHE A 6 6.42 -6.10 -5.10
C PHE A 6 6.53 -7.64 -4.99
N PRO A 7 5.47 -8.42 -5.27
CA PRO A 7 5.55 -9.88 -5.24
C PRO A 7 5.93 -10.54 -6.58
N MET A 8 6.20 -9.81 -7.67
CA MET A 8 6.49 -10.45 -8.97
C MET A 8 7.63 -11.47 -8.89
N GLY A 9 8.70 -11.16 -8.14
CA GLY A 9 9.80 -12.11 -7.91
C GLY A 9 9.39 -13.34 -7.08
N GLY A 10 8.53 -13.16 -6.08
CA GLY A 10 8.02 -14.26 -5.25
C GLY A 10 7.03 -15.16 -6.00
N ILE A 11 6.13 -14.57 -6.78
CA ILE A 11 5.17 -15.30 -7.62
C ILE A 11 5.91 -16.05 -8.73
N ALA A 12 6.91 -15.44 -9.36
CA ALA A 12 7.76 -16.12 -10.34
C ALA A 12 8.54 -17.30 -9.71
N GLY A 13 8.98 -17.15 -8.45
CA GLY A 13 9.66 -18.21 -7.71
C GLY A 13 8.76 -19.40 -7.34
N VAL A 14 7.46 -19.17 -7.05
CA VAL A 14 6.52 -20.21 -6.61
C VAL A 14 5.71 -20.79 -7.77
N ALA A 15 5.15 -19.96 -8.65
CA ALA A 15 4.32 -20.38 -9.78
C ALA A 15 5.15 -20.74 -11.03
N GLY A 16 6.44 -20.38 -11.07
CA GLY A 16 7.36 -20.74 -12.14
C GLY A 16 6.83 -20.35 -13.52
N ARG A 17 6.83 -21.31 -14.45
CA ARG A 17 6.35 -21.10 -15.83
C ARG A 17 4.86 -20.77 -15.95
N VAL A 18 4.06 -20.94 -14.89
CA VAL A 18 2.61 -20.66 -14.88
C VAL A 18 2.30 -19.20 -14.51
N SER A 19 3.31 -18.43 -14.08
CA SER A 19 3.14 -17.05 -13.62
C SER A 19 2.45 -16.13 -14.64
N PHE A 20 2.66 -16.35 -15.95
CA PHE A 20 2.03 -15.55 -16.98
C PHE A 20 0.49 -15.69 -16.99
N ILE A 21 -0.05 -16.88 -16.67
CA ILE A 21 -1.50 -17.12 -16.60
C ILE A 21 -2.08 -16.33 -15.42
N VAL A 22 -1.40 -16.38 -14.27
CA VAL A 22 -1.81 -15.63 -13.07
C VAL A 22 -1.86 -14.13 -13.37
N TRP A 23 -0.89 -13.61 -14.13
CA TRP A 23 -0.87 -12.20 -14.54
C TRP A 23 -1.99 -11.85 -15.51
N ILE A 24 -2.26 -12.69 -16.51
CA ILE A 24 -3.37 -12.47 -17.46
C ILE A 24 -4.71 -12.44 -16.72
N ILE A 25 -4.96 -13.41 -15.83
CA ILE A 25 -6.20 -13.43 -15.04
C ILE A 25 -6.29 -12.19 -14.14
N SER A 26 -5.19 -11.78 -13.51
CA SER A 26 -5.13 -10.56 -12.69
C SER A 26 -5.41 -9.29 -13.50
N MET A 27 -4.89 -9.21 -14.72
CA MET A 27 -5.15 -8.10 -15.65
C MET A 27 -6.62 -8.05 -16.06
N LEU A 28 -7.23 -9.20 -16.37
CA LEU A 28 -8.65 -9.27 -16.71
C LEU A 28 -9.54 -8.84 -15.54
N MET A 29 -9.24 -9.30 -14.33
CA MET A 29 -9.95 -8.86 -13.13
C MET A 29 -9.81 -7.35 -12.90
N GLY A 30 -8.59 -6.81 -13.00
CA GLY A 30 -8.33 -5.37 -12.83
C GLY A 30 -8.96 -4.51 -13.93
N PHE A 31 -9.01 -5.03 -15.16
CA PHE A 31 -9.67 -4.39 -16.29
C PHE A 31 -11.17 -4.29 -16.08
N SER A 32 -11.82 -5.39 -15.68
CA SER A 32 -13.25 -5.38 -15.31
C SER A 32 -13.53 -4.43 -14.14
N GLN A 33 -12.68 -4.44 -13.11
CA GLN A 33 -12.77 -3.52 -11.98
C GLN A 33 -12.65 -2.04 -12.40
N SER A 34 -11.87 -1.75 -13.45
CA SER A 34 -11.70 -0.38 -13.97
C SER A 34 -12.99 0.17 -14.56
N PHE A 35 -13.81 -0.65 -15.24
CA PHE A 35 -15.13 -0.24 -15.71
C PHE A 35 -16.07 0.10 -14.56
N THR A 36 -16.08 -0.72 -13.51
CA THR A 36 -16.90 -0.45 -12.30
C THR A 36 -16.48 0.86 -11.64
N TYR A 37 -15.17 1.14 -11.56
CA TYR A 37 -14.70 2.43 -11.05
C TYR A 37 -15.06 3.61 -11.95
N ALA A 38 -14.99 3.46 -13.27
CA ALA A 38 -15.37 4.49 -14.22
C ALA A 38 -16.87 4.83 -14.14
N GLU A 39 -17.72 3.83 -13.96
CA GLU A 39 -19.17 3.99 -13.79
C GLU A 39 -19.50 4.71 -12.47
N MET A 40 -18.89 4.31 -11.36
CA MET A 40 -19.10 5.00 -10.09
C MET A 40 -18.58 6.45 -10.11
N ALA A 41 -17.47 6.71 -10.81
CA ALA A 41 -16.92 8.05 -10.95
C ALA A 41 -17.80 8.96 -11.82
N SER A 42 -18.50 8.41 -12.83
CA SER A 42 -19.42 9.19 -13.66
C SER A 42 -20.74 9.52 -12.95
N MET A 43 -21.21 8.65 -12.04
CA MET A 43 -22.42 8.88 -11.25
C MET A 43 -22.30 10.02 -10.23
N PHE A 44 -21.10 10.31 -9.71
CA PHE A 44 -20.89 11.26 -8.61
C PHE A 44 -19.82 12.32 -8.91
N GLY A 45 -19.86 12.91 -10.11
CA GLY A 45 -18.86 13.89 -10.57
C GLY A 45 -18.71 15.17 -9.72
N SER A 46 -19.66 15.49 -8.84
CA SER A 46 -19.62 16.67 -7.95
C SER A 46 -19.11 16.38 -6.53
N LYS A 47 -18.73 15.13 -6.21
CA LYS A 47 -18.31 14.74 -4.85
C LYS A 47 -16.88 14.20 -4.86
N SER A 48 -15.97 14.93 -4.20
CA SER A 48 -14.61 14.45 -3.90
C SER A 48 -14.65 13.43 -2.76
N GLY A 49 -14.04 12.26 -2.95
CA GLY A 49 -14.05 11.18 -1.96
C GLY A 49 -13.61 9.79 -2.44
N GLY A 50 -13.47 9.62 -3.76
CA GLY A 50 -12.96 8.40 -4.38
C GLY A 50 -13.83 7.16 -4.13
N ALA A 51 -13.26 5.99 -4.41
CA ALA A 51 -13.95 4.70 -4.34
C ALA A 51 -14.66 4.41 -3.00
N SER A 52 -14.03 4.79 -1.88
CA SER A 52 -14.61 4.61 -0.53
C SER A 52 -15.87 5.43 -0.30
N VAL A 53 -15.96 6.64 -0.86
CA VAL A 53 -17.15 7.49 -0.71
C VAL A 53 -18.25 7.08 -1.68
N TYR A 54 -17.91 6.69 -2.91
CA TYR A 54 -18.89 6.19 -3.88
C TYR A 54 -19.53 4.86 -3.41
N GLY A 55 -18.73 3.93 -2.89
CA GLY A 55 -19.23 2.68 -2.31
C GLY A 55 -20.07 2.91 -1.05
N ALA A 56 -19.65 3.83 -0.17
CA ALA A 56 -20.43 4.18 1.02
C ALA A 56 -21.78 4.81 0.65
N MET A 57 -21.82 5.74 -0.31
CA MET A 57 -23.04 6.42 -0.76
C MET A 57 -24.07 5.44 -1.35
N ALA A 58 -23.64 4.39 -2.04
CA ALA A 58 -24.53 3.36 -2.56
C ALA A 58 -25.23 2.55 -1.44
N TRP A 59 -24.50 2.31 -0.35
CA TRP A 59 -25.00 1.50 0.77
C TRP A 59 -25.73 2.30 1.86
N LEU A 60 -25.67 3.63 1.85
CA LEU A 60 -26.38 4.49 2.81
C LEU A 60 -27.90 4.24 2.82
N ARG A 61 -28.49 3.90 1.67
CA ARG A 61 -29.92 3.59 1.56
C ARG A 61 -30.29 2.25 2.19
N TYR A 62 -29.35 1.31 2.29
CA TYR A 62 -29.57 -0.05 2.77
C TYR A 62 -29.10 -0.25 4.22
N SER A 63 -27.96 0.31 4.61
CA SER A 63 -27.45 0.21 5.99
C SER A 63 -26.48 1.33 6.32
N LYS A 64 -26.79 2.04 7.41
CA LYS A 64 -25.96 3.12 7.96
C LYS A 64 -24.62 2.63 8.52
N TRP A 65 -24.46 1.33 8.77
CA TRP A 65 -23.22 0.72 9.29
C TRP A 65 -22.27 0.24 8.20
N ILE A 66 -22.80 -0.18 7.06
CA ILE A 66 -21.99 -0.73 5.96
C ILE A 66 -21.19 0.38 5.26
N ALA A 67 -21.76 1.58 5.17
CA ALA A 67 -21.11 2.75 4.60
C ALA A 67 -19.76 3.11 5.29
N PRO A 68 -19.70 3.35 6.62
CA PRO A 68 -18.44 3.66 7.30
C PRO A 68 -17.48 2.46 7.33
N LEU A 69 -17.99 1.23 7.42
CA LEU A 69 -17.16 0.03 7.35
C LEU A 69 -16.45 -0.09 5.98
N SER A 70 -17.15 0.18 4.88
CA SER A 70 -16.58 0.15 3.53
C SER A 70 -15.43 1.16 3.37
N VAL A 71 -15.59 2.37 3.93
CA VAL A 71 -14.52 3.38 3.97
C VAL A 71 -13.33 2.85 4.76
N TRP A 72 -13.57 2.31 5.95
CA TRP A 72 -12.50 1.80 6.81
C TRP A 72 -11.76 0.62 6.18
N CYS A 73 -12.47 -0.31 5.55
CA CYS A 73 -11.88 -1.43 4.81
C CYS A 73 -10.98 -0.96 3.66
N ASN A 74 -11.37 0.08 2.94
CA ASN A 74 -10.51 0.66 1.90
C ASN A 74 -9.20 1.19 2.52
N TRP A 75 -9.29 2.02 3.56
CA TRP A 75 -8.12 2.56 4.25
C TRP A 75 -7.22 1.47 4.85
N PHE A 76 -7.82 0.45 5.47
CA PHE A 76 -7.09 -0.68 6.03
C PHE A 76 -6.39 -1.50 4.95
N ALA A 77 -6.99 -1.69 3.77
CA ALA A 77 -6.34 -2.41 2.68
C ALA A 77 -5.09 -1.67 2.15
N TRP A 78 -5.10 -0.34 2.12
CA TRP A 78 -3.96 0.45 1.63
C TRP A 78 -2.85 0.69 2.67
N SER A 79 -3.16 0.62 3.96
CA SER A 79 -2.17 0.89 5.03
C SER A 79 -0.98 -0.10 5.02
N PRO A 80 -1.19 -1.43 4.92
CA PRO A 80 -0.11 -2.40 4.76
C PRO A 80 0.68 -2.21 3.46
N VAL A 81 0.03 -1.77 2.37
CA VAL A 81 0.71 -1.55 1.07
C VAL A 81 1.74 -0.45 1.18
N LEU A 82 1.39 0.65 1.86
CA LEU A 82 2.31 1.74 2.11
C LEU A 82 3.48 1.28 2.99
N SER A 83 3.20 0.51 4.04
CA SER A 83 4.22 -0.07 4.93
C SER A 83 5.20 -0.99 4.19
N LEU A 84 4.68 -1.88 3.33
CA LEU A 84 5.49 -2.76 2.49
C LEU A 84 6.35 -1.97 1.51
N GLY A 85 5.79 -0.96 0.85
CA GLY A 85 6.53 -0.09 -0.06
C GLY A 85 7.70 0.60 0.64
N CYS A 86 7.47 1.21 1.80
CA CYS A 86 8.53 1.87 2.58
C CYS A 86 9.59 0.88 3.07
N SER A 87 9.19 -0.33 3.47
CA SER A 87 10.13 -1.36 3.92
C SER A 87 11.07 -1.82 2.80
N ILE A 88 10.55 -2.00 1.59
CA ILE A 88 11.35 -2.37 0.42
C ILE A 88 12.29 -1.23 0.03
N SER A 89 11.78 0.01 -0.06
CA SER A 89 12.60 1.19 -0.36
C SER A 89 13.71 1.40 0.67
N ALA A 90 13.42 1.22 1.96
CA ALA A 90 14.41 1.31 3.02
C ALA A 90 15.51 0.24 2.87
N GLY A 91 15.13 -0.98 2.50
CA GLY A 91 16.09 -2.05 2.21
C GLY A 91 17.01 -1.69 1.05
N TYR A 92 16.47 -1.08 -0.02
CA TYR A 92 17.28 -0.65 -1.16
C TYR A 92 18.24 0.49 -0.78
N ILE A 93 17.77 1.51 -0.05
CA ILE A 93 18.62 2.62 0.42
C ILE A 93 19.75 2.10 1.32
N LEU A 94 19.45 1.18 2.24
CA LEU A 94 20.45 0.60 3.13
C LEU A 94 21.57 -0.08 2.34
N ASN A 95 21.22 -0.89 1.33
CA ASN A 95 22.19 -1.57 0.47
C ASN A 95 22.99 -0.62 -0.45
N LEU A 96 22.43 0.55 -0.80
CA LEU A 96 23.15 1.56 -1.58
C LEU A 96 24.13 2.38 -0.75
N CYS A 97 23.76 2.70 0.49
CA CYS A 97 24.54 3.58 1.35
C CYS A 97 25.60 2.83 2.17
N PHE A 98 25.38 1.54 2.45
CA PHE A 98 26.26 0.76 3.30
C PHE A 98 26.56 -0.61 2.69
N PRO A 99 27.81 -1.09 2.80
CA PRO A 99 28.14 -2.45 2.40
C PRO A 99 27.43 -3.45 3.33
N VAL A 100 27.12 -4.63 2.80
CA VAL A 100 26.40 -5.69 3.53
C VAL A 100 27.12 -6.13 4.81
N SER A 101 28.45 -6.01 4.86
CA SER A 101 29.30 -6.30 6.02
C SER A 101 29.36 -5.19 7.06
N SER A 102 28.70 -4.05 6.84
CA SER A 102 28.70 -2.93 7.78
C SER A 102 27.89 -3.24 9.05
N SER A 103 28.26 -2.58 10.14
CA SER A 103 27.53 -2.63 11.42
C SER A 103 26.07 -2.17 11.29
N MET A 104 25.75 -1.36 10.27
CA MET A 104 24.38 -0.91 9.98
C MET A 104 23.45 -2.04 9.56
N HIS A 105 23.94 -3.07 8.86
CA HIS A 105 23.16 -4.26 8.54
C HIS A 105 23.02 -5.22 9.73
N ALA A 106 24.01 -5.24 10.63
CA ALA A 106 24.03 -6.12 11.80
C ALA A 106 23.21 -5.59 12.98
N TRP A 107 23.01 -4.28 13.07
CA TRP A 107 22.35 -3.64 14.21
C TRP A 107 20.87 -4.03 14.35
N LYS A 108 20.48 -4.41 15.58
CA LYS A 108 19.10 -4.69 16.00
C LYS A 108 18.88 -4.08 17.38
N GLY A 109 18.00 -3.10 17.48
CA GLY A 109 17.67 -2.44 18.75
C GLY A 109 16.73 -3.26 19.64
N LEU A 110 15.76 -3.95 19.03
CA LEU A 110 14.81 -4.80 19.75
C LEU A 110 14.34 -5.94 18.83
N VAL A 111 14.26 -7.15 19.39
CA VAL A 111 13.71 -8.32 18.72
C VAL A 111 12.64 -8.92 19.61
N VAL A 112 11.39 -8.90 19.14
CA VAL A 112 10.25 -9.50 19.84
C VAL A 112 9.79 -10.72 19.03
N PRO A 113 9.96 -11.95 19.54
CA PRO A 113 9.45 -13.14 18.88
C PRO A 113 7.92 -13.20 19.00
N ILE A 114 7.23 -13.32 17.87
CA ILE A 114 5.78 -13.50 17.80
C ILE A 114 5.52 -14.98 17.48
N PRO A 115 4.87 -15.74 18.39
CA PRO A 115 4.51 -17.12 18.14
C PRO A 115 3.77 -17.29 16.80
N ALA A 116 4.20 -18.26 16.00
CA ALA A 116 3.65 -18.60 14.67
C ALA A 116 3.80 -17.56 13.53
N LEU A 117 4.25 -16.32 13.78
CA LEU A 117 4.42 -15.29 12.75
C LEU A 117 5.87 -14.90 12.45
N GLY A 118 6.81 -15.12 13.39
CA GLY A 118 8.22 -14.80 13.23
C GLY A 118 8.69 -13.70 14.20
N ASN A 119 9.84 -13.09 13.91
CA ASN A 119 10.45 -12.09 14.79
C ASN A 119 10.13 -10.66 14.33
N LEU A 120 9.49 -9.87 15.18
CA LEU A 120 9.39 -8.42 15.02
C LEU A 120 10.75 -7.82 15.39
N THR A 121 11.47 -7.27 14.41
CA THR A 121 12.81 -6.71 14.62
C THR A 121 12.85 -5.22 14.32
N PHE A 122 13.29 -4.42 15.30
CA PHE A 122 13.64 -3.02 15.12
C PHE A 122 15.09 -2.94 14.70
N ASN A 123 15.32 -2.78 13.40
CA ASN A 123 16.64 -2.72 12.77
C ASN A 123 16.81 -1.41 11.98
N THR A 124 17.97 -1.23 11.34
CA THR A 124 18.27 -0.02 10.54
C THR A 124 17.27 0.16 9.39
N THR A 125 16.82 -0.93 8.76
CA THR A 125 15.78 -0.89 7.72
C THR A 125 14.46 -0.31 8.24
N PHE A 126 14.04 -0.70 9.45
CA PHE A 126 12.85 -0.14 10.09
C PHE A 126 12.98 1.37 10.32
N LEU A 127 14.14 1.82 10.82
CA LEU A 127 14.38 3.25 11.07
C LEU A 127 14.35 4.07 9.77
N ILE A 128 15.03 3.61 8.73
CA ILE A 128 15.01 4.26 7.40
C ILE A 128 13.58 4.28 6.86
N GLY A 129 12.84 3.18 6.97
CA GLY A 129 11.43 3.09 6.54
C GLY A 129 10.52 4.07 7.29
N ALA A 130 10.71 4.21 8.60
CA ALA A 130 9.96 5.17 9.42
C ALA A 130 10.28 6.63 9.04
N ILE A 131 11.55 6.95 8.80
CA ILE A 131 11.97 8.27 8.34
C ILE A 131 11.33 8.59 6.98
N LEU A 132 11.36 7.64 6.03
CA LEU A 132 10.72 7.81 4.73
C LEU A 132 9.21 8.04 4.85
N MET A 133 8.53 7.31 5.74
CA MET A 133 7.11 7.51 6.01
C MET A 133 6.83 8.92 6.52
N VAL A 134 7.63 9.43 7.46
CA VAL A 134 7.48 10.79 7.98
C VAL A 134 7.73 11.83 6.89
N ILE A 135 8.77 11.65 6.05
CA ILE A 135 9.03 12.54 4.91
C ILE A 135 7.86 12.54 3.93
N MET A 136 7.32 11.37 3.58
CA MET A 136 6.17 11.32 2.67
C MET A 136 4.92 11.92 3.30
N PHE A 137 4.70 11.69 4.58
CA PHE A 137 3.61 12.34 5.31
C PHE A 137 3.74 13.86 5.29
N THR A 138 4.93 14.42 5.54
CA THR A 138 5.12 15.88 5.49
C THR A 138 4.94 16.43 4.08
N ILE A 139 5.50 15.78 3.05
CA ILE A 139 5.28 16.18 1.65
C ILE A 139 3.79 16.17 1.29
N GLN A 140 3.06 15.11 1.64
CA GLN A 140 1.63 15.01 1.37
C GLN A 140 0.84 16.08 2.12
N HIS A 141 1.13 16.29 3.40
CA HIS A 141 0.43 17.26 4.23
C HIS A 141 0.66 18.71 3.76
N HIS A 142 1.89 19.05 3.35
CA HIS A 142 2.23 20.37 2.86
C HIS A 142 1.80 20.59 1.39
N GLY A 143 1.94 19.57 0.54
CA GLY A 143 1.58 19.62 -0.87
C GLY A 143 0.07 19.70 -1.11
N VAL A 144 -0.72 18.89 -0.39
CA VAL A 144 -2.20 18.91 -0.49
C VAL A 144 -2.77 20.24 -0.02
N ARG A 145 -2.14 20.89 0.98
CA ARG A 145 -2.54 22.23 1.43
C ARG A 145 -2.28 23.32 0.38
N SER A 146 -1.28 23.13 -0.49
CA SER A 146 -0.97 24.05 -1.59
C SER A 146 -1.92 23.88 -2.77
N THR A 147 -2.29 22.65 -3.13
CA THR A 147 -3.22 22.38 -4.25
C THR A 147 -4.68 22.65 -3.89
N ALA A 148 -5.08 22.46 -2.63
CA ALA A 148 -6.42 22.81 -2.15
C ALA A 148 -6.72 24.33 -2.15
N ARG A 149 -5.70 25.19 -2.31
CA ARG A 149 -5.86 26.64 -2.51
C ARG A 149 -5.92 27.06 -3.98
N ALA A 150 -5.54 26.16 -4.88
CA ALA A 150 -5.46 26.40 -6.33
C ALA A 150 -6.66 25.80 -7.11
N GLN A 151 -7.57 25.11 -6.42
CA GLN A 151 -8.86 24.63 -6.92
C GLN A 151 -9.99 25.43 -6.27
#